data_AF-A0A432MJM3-F1
#
_entry.id   AF-A0A432MJM3-F1
#
_cell.length_a   1.000
_cell.length_b   1.000
_cell.length_c   1.000
_cell.angle_alpha   90.00
_cell.angle_beta   90.00
_cell.angle_gamma   90.00
#
_symmetry.space_group_name_H-M   'P 1'
#
loop_
_entity.id
_entity.type
_entity.pdbx_description
1 polymer ?
#
loop_
_entity_poly.entity_id
_entity_poly.type
_entity_poly.pdbx_seq_one_letter_code
_entity_poly.pdbx_strand_id
1 'polypeptide(L)'
;MRVDRQTGELVVSVTSEEETVRLGKAIASAVGPGDVLALVGPLGAGKTRLSRAIAEALGVDPGAIASPTFVLIHEYEGRLPVYHFDAYRLDHPDAFDALGPGDYFGRSGICLVEWADTVADRLPDDSWWLRIDPTGLESRRILLRAPAPAIGRIAESLEVGGPDSDPD
;
A
#
# COMPACT_ATOMS: atom_id res chain seq x y z
N MET A 1 9.57 -15.80 3.77
CA MET A 1 8.25 -15.19 4.05
C MET A 1 7.53 -16.04 5.09
N ARG A 2 6.91 -15.44 6.12
CA ARG A 2 6.08 -16.19 7.09
C ARG A 2 4.63 -15.73 6.91
N VAL A 3 3.74 -16.66 6.55
CA VAL A 3 2.33 -16.38 6.30
C VAL A 3 1.51 -17.03 7.40
N ASP A 4 0.67 -16.26 8.09
CA ASP A 4 -0.38 -16.81 8.95
C ASP A 4 -1.73 -16.58 8.27
N ARG A 5 -2.11 -17.55 7.43
CA ARG A 5 -3.34 -17.45 6.61
C ARG A 5 -4.63 -17.47 7.47
N GLN A 6 -4.55 -17.80 8.76
CA GLN A 6 -5.73 -17.92 9.64
C GLN A 6 -6.13 -16.60 10.32
N THR A 7 -5.24 -15.61 10.39
CA THR A 7 -5.45 -14.38 11.17
C THR A 7 -5.67 -13.12 10.32
N GLY A 8 -5.64 -13.21 8.99
CA GLY A 8 -5.68 -12.03 8.12
C GLY A 8 -4.37 -11.22 8.17
N GLU A 9 -3.26 -11.88 8.53
CA GLU A 9 -1.95 -11.26 8.66
C GLU A 9 -0.88 -11.96 7.82
N LEU A 10 0.02 -11.16 7.23
CA LEU A 10 1.15 -11.63 6.45
C LEU A 10 2.41 -10.85 6.85
N VAL A 11 3.50 -11.56 7.12
CA VAL A 11 4.81 -10.95 7.36
C VAL A 11 5.76 -11.24 6.20
N VAL A 12 6.12 -10.18 5.48
CA VAL A 12 7.04 -10.23 4.34
C VAL A 12 8.34 -9.54 4.72
N SER A 13 9.46 -10.21 4.44
CA SER A 13 10.77 -9.57 4.45
C SER A 13 11.13 -9.25 3.01
N VAL A 14 11.47 -8.00 2.74
CA VAL A 14 12.02 -7.55 1.46
C VAL A 14 13.45 -7.06 1.72
N THR A 15 14.34 -7.35 0.80
CA THR A 15 15.79 -7.13 0.91
C THR A 15 16.36 -6.33 -0.26
N SER A 16 15.55 -6.10 -1.30
CA SER A 16 15.95 -5.33 -2.47
C SER A 16 14.84 -4.44 -3.00
N GLU A 17 15.17 -3.68 -4.04
CA GLU A 17 14.20 -2.87 -4.73
C GLU A 17 13.13 -3.67 -5.46
N GLU A 18 13.57 -4.69 -6.16
CA GLU A 18 12.77 -5.61 -6.95
C GLU A 18 11.77 -6.37 -6.07
N GLU A 19 12.17 -6.75 -4.84
CA GLU A 19 11.26 -7.42 -3.91
C GLU A 19 10.14 -6.51 -3.40
N THR A 20 10.40 -5.20 -3.26
CA THR A 20 9.36 -4.22 -2.94
C THR A 20 8.38 -4.07 -4.10
N VAL A 21 8.88 -4.06 -5.35
CA VAL A 21 8.06 -4.04 -6.56
C VAL A 21 7.20 -5.30 -6.66
N ARG A 22 7.79 -6.48 -6.40
CA ARG A 22 7.07 -7.76 -6.38
C ARG A 22 5.95 -7.76 -5.34
N LEU A 23 6.21 -7.24 -4.14
CA LEU A 23 5.20 -7.05 -3.10
C LEU A 23 4.08 -6.11 -3.56
N GLY A 24 4.42 -4.97 -4.17
CA GLY A 24 3.45 -4.03 -4.72
C GLY A 24 2.55 -4.68 -5.78
N LYS A 25 3.10 -5.49 -6.68
CA LYS A 25 2.34 -6.27 -7.68
C LYS A 25 1.39 -7.28 -7.04
N ALA A 26 1.86 -8.01 -6.01
CA ALA A 26 1.05 -8.99 -5.30
C ALA A 26 -0.13 -8.32 -4.55
N ILE A 27 0.11 -7.16 -3.93
CA ILE A 27 -0.96 -6.37 -3.30
C ILE A 27 -1.94 -5.87 -4.36
N ALA A 28 -1.44 -5.28 -5.45
CA ALA A 28 -2.27 -4.76 -6.53
C ALA A 28 -3.20 -5.83 -7.14
N SER A 29 -2.75 -7.08 -7.27
CA SER A 29 -3.59 -8.18 -7.78
C SER A 29 -4.70 -8.60 -6.81
N ALA A 30 -4.58 -8.27 -5.53
CA ALA A 30 -5.52 -8.67 -4.50
C ALA A 30 -6.55 -7.59 -4.12
N VAL A 31 -6.24 -6.31 -4.35
CA VAL A 31 -7.15 -5.19 -4.05
C VAL A 31 -8.28 -5.06 -5.07
N GLY A 32 -9.39 -4.47 -4.63
CA GLY A 32 -10.54 -4.11 -5.44
C GLY A 32 -11.08 -2.71 -5.13
N PRO A 33 -12.09 -2.24 -5.87
CA PRO A 33 -12.75 -0.96 -5.63
C PRO A 33 -13.17 -0.80 -4.17
N GLY A 34 -12.90 0.37 -3.60
CA GLY A 34 -13.24 0.74 -2.23
C GLY A 34 -12.17 0.40 -1.19
N ASP A 35 -11.17 -0.43 -1.52
CA ASP A 35 -10.10 -0.76 -0.57
C ASP A 35 -9.29 0.47 -0.16
N VAL A 36 -9.07 0.62 1.14
CA VAL A 36 -8.21 1.65 1.74
C VAL A 36 -6.97 0.98 2.33
N LEU A 37 -5.80 1.37 1.82
CA LEU A 37 -4.51 0.85 2.26
C LEU A 37 -3.81 1.91 3.10
N ALA A 38 -3.69 1.63 4.40
CA ALA A 38 -3.03 2.44 5.40
C ALA A 38 -1.54 2.07 5.50
N LEU A 39 -0.65 2.92 4.97
CA LEU A 39 0.80 2.73 5.01
C LEU A 39 1.40 3.45 6.22
N VAL A 40 2.04 2.69 7.10
CA VAL A 40 2.64 3.20 8.35
C VAL A 40 4.11 2.80 8.43
N GLY A 41 4.94 3.69 8.96
CA GLY A 41 6.35 3.45 9.20
C GLY A 41 7.13 4.75 9.34
N PRO A 42 8.36 4.71 9.87
CA PRO A 42 9.17 5.90 10.06
C PRO A 42 9.52 6.62 8.74
N LEU A 43 10.08 7.82 8.83
CA LEU A 43 10.63 8.53 7.68
C LEU A 43 11.70 7.64 7.00
N GLY A 44 11.67 7.56 5.67
CA GLY A 44 12.59 6.69 4.92
C GLY A 44 12.28 5.19 4.98
N ALA A 45 11.17 4.77 5.60
CA ALA A 45 10.77 3.36 5.64
C ALA A 45 10.48 2.77 4.26
N GLY A 46 10.12 3.60 3.27
CA GLY A 46 9.78 3.16 1.92
C GLY A 46 8.27 3.12 1.64
N LYS A 47 7.45 3.83 2.42
CA LYS A 47 5.99 3.98 2.19
C LYS A 47 5.69 4.41 0.75
N THR A 48 6.23 5.55 0.33
CA THR A 48 6.09 6.07 -1.05
C THR A 48 6.56 5.10 -2.12
N ARG A 49 7.64 4.36 -1.86
CA ARG A 49 8.17 3.37 -2.79
C ARG A 49 7.19 2.20 -2.98
N LEU A 50 6.58 1.74 -1.90
CA LEU A 50 5.53 0.72 -1.95
C LEU A 50 4.24 1.26 -2.60
N SER A 51 3.82 2.49 -2.26
CA SER A 51 2.67 3.16 -2.90
C SER A 51 2.84 3.23 -4.41
N ARG A 52 4.02 3.65 -4.89
CA ARG A 52 4.39 3.69 -6.32
C ARG A 52 4.29 2.30 -6.94
N ALA A 53 4.91 1.28 -6.33
CA ALA A 53 4.87 -0.08 -6.85
C ALA A 53 3.44 -0.63 -6.99
N ILE A 54 2.55 -0.30 -6.05
CA ILE A 54 1.13 -0.68 -6.12
C ILE A 54 0.45 0.07 -7.27
N ALA A 55 0.59 1.40 -7.35
CA ALA A 55 -0.04 2.22 -8.39
C ALA A 55 0.43 1.83 -9.81
N GLU A 56 1.73 1.62 -10.01
CA GLU A 56 2.28 1.15 -11.28
C GLU A 56 1.72 -0.23 -11.67
N ALA A 57 1.58 -1.15 -10.71
CA ALA A 57 0.96 -2.46 -10.93
C ALA A 57 -0.56 -2.40 -11.19
N LEU A 58 -1.21 -1.29 -10.83
CA LEU A 58 -2.57 -0.96 -11.22
C LEU A 58 -2.64 -0.27 -12.59
N GLY A 59 -1.52 -0.11 -13.30
CA GLY A 59 -1.48 0.46 -14.63
C GLY A 59 -1.48 1.99 -14.65
N VAL A 60 -1.18 2.63 -13.53
CA VAL A 60 -0.90 4.07 -13.50
C VAL A 60 0.43 4.32 -14.22
N ASP A 61 0.48 5.38 -15.05
CA ASP A 61 1.73 5.81 -15.70
C ASP A 61 2.82 6.12 -14.65
N PRO A 62 3.97 5.41 -14.65
CA PRO A 62 5.06 5.65 -13.72
C PRO A 62 5.59 7.09 -13.72
N GLY A 63 5.48 7.79 -14.86
CA GLY A 63 5.88 9.19 -15.00
C GLY A 63 4.94 10.18 -14.30
N ALA A 64 3.69 9.78 -14.06
CA ALA A 64 2.68 10.60 -13.37
C ALA A 64 2.72 10.43 -11.84
N ILE A 65 3.28 9.33 -11.33
CA ILE A 65 3.25 9.03 -9.89
C ILE A 65 4.32 9.85 -9.17
N ALA A 66 3.85 10.73 -8.29
CA ALA A 66 4.67 11.59 -7.45
C ALA A 66 4.18 11.49 -6.01
N SER A 67 5.09 11.60 -5.05
CA SER A 67 4.66 11.71 -3.65
C SER A 67 3.77 12.95 -3.50
N PRO A 68 2.61 12.86 -2.84
CA PRO A 68 1.73 14.00 -2.54
C PRO A 68 2.34 14.92 -1.47
N THR A 69 3.64 15.20 -1.54
CA THR A 69 4.36 15.94 -0.51
C THR A 69 3.90 17.39 -0.45
N PHE A 70 3.40 17.97 -1.56
CA PHE A 70 2.89 19.35 -1.61
C PHE A 70 1.40 19.46 -1.93
N VAL A 71 0.84 18.46 -2.61
CA VAL A 71 -0.60 18.35 -2.88
C VAL A 71 -1.07 17.20 -2.02
N LEU A 72 -1.92 17.47 -1.04
CA LEU A 72 -2.28 16.49 0.01
C LEU A 72 -2.98 15.23 -0.53
N ILE A 73 -3.45 15.27 -1.79
CA ILE A 73 -4.03 14.16 -2.53
C ILE A 73 -3.55 14.20 -3.98
N HIS A 74 -3.16 13.06 -4.54
CA HIS A 74 -3.04 12.86 -5.98
C HIS A 74 -4.05 11.83 -6.47
N GLU A 75 -4.67 12.10 -7.63
CA GLU A 75 -5.56 11.17 -8.31
C GLU A 75 -4.88 10.63 -9.55
N TYR A 76 -4.87 9.33 -9.70
CA TYR A 76 -4.24 8.64 -10.82
C TYR A 76 -5.21 7.74 -11.54
N GLU A 77 -5.20 7.83 -12.86
CA GLU A 77 -5.92 6.90 -13.73
C GLU A 77 -5.10 5.63 -13.93
N GLY A 78 -5.75 4.49 -13.74
CA GLY A 78 -5.22 3.14 -13.95
C GLY A 78 -6.38 2.17 -14.19
N ARG A 79 -6.12 0.87 -14.19
CA ARG A 79 -7.20 -0.15 -14.29
C ARG A 79 -8.19 -0.05 -13.12
N LEU A 80 -7.68 0.41 -11.97
CA LEU A 80 -8.44 0.91 -10.84
C LEU A 80 -7.88 2.31 -10.55
N PRO A 81 -8.73 3.35 -10.46
CA PRO A 81 -8.27 4.67 -10.02
C PRO A 81 -7.54 4.58 -8.67
N VAL A 82 -6.48 5.36 -8.51
CA VAL A 82 -5.70 5.41 -7.27
C VAL A 82 -5.76 6.81 -6.69
N TYR A 83 -6.22 6.90 -5.45
CA TYR A 83 -6.25 8.14 -4.67
C TYR A 83 -5.15 8.08 -3.61
N HIS A 84 -4.10 8.88 -3.79
CA HIS A 84 -2.90 8.81 -2.95
C HIS A 84 -2.84 10.02 -2.02
N PHE A 85 -2.98 9.76 -0.73
CA PHE A 85 -2.93 10.73 0.36
C PHE A 85 -1.59 10.65 1.10
N ASP A 86 -1.06 11.79 1.53
CA ASP A 86 0.10 11.87 2.42
C ASP A 86 -0.27 12.69 3.67
N ALA A 87 -0.50 12.01 4.79
CA ALA A 87 -0.92 12.62 6.05
C ALA A 87 0.25 13.16 6.89
N TYR A 88 1.50 13.10 6.40
CA TYR A 88 2.69 13.53 7.16
C TYR A 88 2.64 14.99 7.60
N ARG A 89 2.06 15.85 6.76
CA ARG A 89 2.06 17.31 6.93
C ARG A 89 0.74 17.86 7.48
N LEU A 90 -0.17 17.00 7.91
CA LEU A 90 -1.40 17.43 8.54
C LEU A 90 -1.09 17.82 9.98
N ASP A 91 -1.33 19.09 10.31
CA ASP A 91 -1.11 19.62 11.66
C ASP A 91 -2.10 18.99 12.68
N HIS A 92 -3.26 18.52 12.20
CA HIS A 92 -4.29 17.89 13.01
C HIS A 92 -5.09 16.86 12.17
N PRO A 93 -5.59 15.75 12.76
CA PRO A 93 -6.40 14.77 12.03
C PRO A 93 -7.61 15.37 11.30
N ASP A 94 -8.25 16.40 11.87
CA ASP A 94 -9.39 17.09 11.23
C ASP A 94 -9.02 17.78 9.90
N ALA A 95 -7.73 18.07 9.66
CA ALA A 95 -7.27 18.57 8.36
C ALA A 95 -7.38 17.49 7.28
N PHE A 96 -7.40 16.20 7.65
CA PHE A 96 -7.70 15.10 6.75
C PHE A 96 -9.16 15.15 6.30
N ASP A 97 -10.10 15.44 7.19
CA ASP A 97 -11.53 15.55 6.84
C ASP A 97 -11.79 16.67 5.82
N ALA A 98 -11.03 17.77 5.91
CA ALA A 98 -11.10 18.88 4.96
C ALA A 98 -10.63 18.49 3.53
N LEU A 99 -9.90 17.40 3.37
CA LEU A 99 -9.53 16.83 2.07
C LEU A 99 -10.70 16.08 1.41
N GLY A 100 -11.79 15.85 2.13
CA GLY A 100 -12.92 15.06 1.66
C GLY A 100 -12.58 13.58 1.39
N PRO A 101 -11.81 12.87 2.23
CA PRO A 101 -11.46 11.46 1.99
C PRO A 101 -12.70 10.57 1.91
N GLY A 102 -13.78 10.93 2.62
CA GLY A 102 -15.09 10.29 2.53
C GLY A 102 -15.72 10.36 1.14
N ASP A 103 -15.34 11.33 0.32
CA ASP A 103 -15.74 11.36 -1.08
C ASP A 103 -15.02 10.28 -1.89
N TYR A 104 -13.83 9.81 -1.49
CA TYR A 104 -13.03 8.83 -2.22
C TYR A 104 -13.19 7.40 -1.70
N PHE A 105 -13.43 7.23 -0.39
CA PHE A 105 -13.66 5.94 0.22
C PHE A 105 -14.88 5.24 -0.37
N GLY A 106 -14.76 3.94 -0.66
CA GLY A 106 -15.86 3.16 -1.24
C GLY A 106 -16.22 3.49 -2.69
N ARG A 107 -15.43 4.32 -3.40
CA ARG A 107 -15.59 4.57 -4.85
C ARG A 107 -15.02 3.42 -5.71
N SER A 108 -15.02 3.63 -7.03
CA SER A 108 -14.51 2.69 -8.03
C SER A 108 -12.99 2.43 -7.98
N GLY A 109 -12.24 3.20 -7.18
CA GLY A 109 -10.78 3.11 -7.06
C GLY A 109 -10.32 2.59 -5.69
N ILE A 110 -9.01 2.66 -5.45
CA ILE A 110 -8.40 2.38 -4.14
C ILE A 110 -7.83 3.65 -3.53
N CYS A 111 -7.69 3.67 -2.20
CA CYS A 111 -6.98 4.74 -1.50
C CYS A 111 -5.65 4.23 -0.95
N LEU A 112 -4.57 4.97 -1.20
CA LEU A 112 -3.26 4.78 -0.56
C LEU A 112 -3.05 5.92 0.42
N VAL A 113 -3.00 5.64 1.72
CA VAL A 113 -2.84 6.67 2.76
C VAL A 113 -1.50 6.48 3.45
N GLU A 114 -0.53 7.35 3.15
CA GLU A 114 0.74 7.37 3.86
C GLU A 114 0.62 8.11 5.19
N TRP A 115 1.36 7.63 6.21
CA TRP A 115 1.29 8.14 7.58
C TRP A 115 -0.12 7.99 8.18
N ALA A 116 -0.79 6.92 7.79
CA ALA A 116 -2.15 6.60 8.20
C ALA A 116 -2.35 6.53 9.73
N ASP A 117 -1.28 6.31 10.50
CA ASP A 117 -1.31 6.32 11.96
C ASP A 117 -1.67 7.70 12.55
N THR A 118 -1.42 8.80 11.82
CA THR A 118 -1.80 10.15 12.26
C THR A 118 -3.28 10.44 12.06
N VAL A 119 -3.98 9.64 11.25
CA VAL A 119 -5.40 9.81 10.89
C VAL A 119 -6.20 8.52 11.08
N ALA A 120 -5.71 7.61 11.93
CA ALA A 120 -6.24 6.26 12.06
C ALA A 120 -7.74 6.21 12.42
N ASP A 121 -8.20 7.16 13.22
CA ASP A 121 -9.59 7.33 13.65
C ASP A 121 -10.51 7.94 12.58
N ARG A 122 -9.97 8.25 11.40
CA ARG A 122 -10.71 8.72 10.21
C ARG A 122 -10.76 7.68 9.09
N LEU A 123 -10.07 6.56 9.25
CA LEU A 123 -10.06 5.50 8.24
C LEU A 123 -11.20 4.50 8.47
N PRO A 124 -11.71 3.86 7.41
CA PRO A 124 -12.68 2.77 7.56
C PRO A 124 -12.15 1.61 8.42
N ASP A 125 -13.02 0.96 9.19
CA ASP A 125 -12.66 -0.16 10.07
C ASP A 125 -12.06 -1.36 9.31
N ASP A 126 -12.41 -1.52 8.03
CA ASP A 126 -11.95 -2.58 7.14
C ASP A 126 -10.68 -2.20 6.33
N SER A 127 -10.04 -1.08 6.66
CA SER A 127 -8.78 -0.65 6.05
C SER A 127 -7.68 -1.70 6.20
N TRP A 128 -6.89 -1.88 5.14
CA TRP A 128 -5.73 -2.75 5.14
C TRP A 128 -4.55 -2.01 5.77
N TRP A 129 -3.85 -2.63 6.72
CA TRP A 129 -2.73 -1.99 7.41
C TRP A 129 -1.39 -2.56 6.94
N LEU A 130 -0.53 -1.69 6.40
CA LEU A 130 0.80 -2.02 5.90
C LEU A 130 1.84 -1.31 6.76
N ARG A 131 2.34 -2.01 7.78
CA ARG A 131 3.41 -1.48 8.64
C ARG A 131 4.78 -1.87 8.10
N ILE A 132 5.59 -0.89 7.79
CA ILE A 132 6.91 -1.03 7.16
C ILE A 132 7.99 -0.68 8.19
N ASP A 133 8.71 -1.70 8.66
CA ASP A 133 9.81 -1.55 9.61
C ASP A 133 11.16 -1.73 8.91
N PRO A 134 12.06 -0.74 8.92
CA PRO A 134 13.44 -0.94 8.47
C PRO A 134 14.18 -2.01 9.29
N THR A 135 14.86 -2.92 8.60
CA THR A 135 15.69 -3.98 9.21
C THR A 135 17.16 -3.91 8.78
N GLY A 136 17.51 -2.93 7.95
CA GLY A 136 18.83 -2.68 7.38
C GLY A 136 18.78 -1.53 6.38
N LEU A 137 19.86 -1.28 5.64
CA LEU A 137 19.90 -0.20 4.64
C LEU A 137 18.84 -0.39 3.55
N GLU A 138 18.78 -1.59 2.97
CA GLU A 138 17.86 -1.94 1.88
C GLU A 138 16.76 -2.91 2.31
N SER A 139 16.88 -3.50 3.51
CA SER A 139 15.91 -4.49 4.00
C SER A 139 14.80 -3.87 4.84
N ARG A 140 13.58 -4.34 4.62
CA ARG A 140 12.38 -3.97 5.36
C ARG A 140 11.61 -5.23 5.77
N ARG A 141 10.90 -5.15 6.88
CA ARG A 141 9.86 -6.10 7.27
C ARG A 141 8.50 -5.41 7.15
N ILE A 142 7.61 -6.01 6.38
CA ILE A 142 6.25 -5.53 6.18
C ILE A 142 5.31 -6.46 6.94
N LEU A 143 4.55 -5.92 7.89
CA LEU A 143 3.37 -6.57 8.44
C LEU A 143 2.15 -6.04 7.69
N LEU A 144 1.51 -6.92 6.92
CA LEU A 144 0.27 -6.65 6.23
C LEU A 144 -0.90 -7.26 7.02
N ARG A 145 -1.91 -6.45 7.32
CA ARG A 145 -3.22 -6.90 7.80
C ARG A 145 -4.27 -6.55 6.76
N ALA A 146 -5.05 -7.53 6.33
CA ALA A 146 -6.06 -7.37 5.29
C ALA A 146 -7.11 -8.49 5.42
N PRO A 147 -8.24 -8.44 4.69
CA PRO A 147 -9.19 -9.54 4.64
C PRO A 147 -8.47 -10.85 4.30
N ALA A 148 -8.77 -11.94 5.03
CA ALA A 148 -8.09 -13.22 4.87
C ALA A 148 -8.04 -13.74 3.41
N PRO A 149 -9.09 -13.57 2.57
CA PRO A 149 -9.00 -13.93 1.15
C PRO A 149 -7.94 -13.14 0.37
N ALA A 150 -7.74 -11.86 0.69
CA ALA A 150 -6.69 -11.04 0.07
C ALA A 150 -5.30 -11.51 0.50
N ILE A 151 -5.11 -11.79 1.80
CA ILE A 151 -3.86 -12.37 2.32
C ILE A 151 -3.48 -13.67 1.60
N GLY A 152 -4.47 -14.56 1.36
CA GLY A 152 -4.27 -15.78 0.60
C GLY A 152 -3.74 -15.51 -0.82
N ARG A 153 -4.40 -14.62 -1.57
CA ARG A 153 -3.98 -14.24 -2.94
C ARG A 153 -2.58 -13.62 -2.97
N ILE A 154 -2.27 -12.75 -2.01
CA ILE A 154 -0.95 -12.10 -1.92
C ILE A 154 0.13 -13.13 -1.63
N ALA A 155 -0.10 -14.04 -0.68
CA ALA A 155 0.84 -15.10 -0.35
C ALA A 155 1.10 -16.02 -1.55
N GLU A 156 0.04 -16.46 -2.23
CA GLU A 156 0.15 -17.30 -3.44
C GLU A 156 0.92 -16.58 -4.55
N SER A 157 0.61 -15.30 -4.82
CA SER A 157 1.32 -14.50 -5.82
C SER A 157 2.81 -14.34 -5.53
N LEU A 158 3.20 -14.29 -4.25
CA LEU A 158 4.60 -14.17 -3.83
C LEU A 158 5.34 -15.52 -3.85
N GLU A 159 4.63 -16.64 -3.72
CA GLU A 159 5.18 -18.01 -3.84
C GLU A 159 5.43 -18.38 -5.32
N VAL A 160 4.52 -18.01 -6.23
CA VAL A 160 4.61 -18.34 -7.67
C VAL A 160 5.68 -17.51 -8.40
N GLY A 161 5.99 -16.30 -7.93
CA GLY A 161 7.00 -15.41 -8.52
C GLY A 161 8.41 -15.50 -7.91
N GLY A 162 8.76 -16.65 -7.33
CA GLY A 162 10.11 -16.92 -6.81
C GLY A 162 11.18 -16.87 -7.92
N PRO A 163 12.48 -16.83 -7.58
CA PRO A 163 13.58 -16.70 -8.55
C PRO A 163 13.65 -17.80 -9.64
N ASP A 164 12.86 -18.88 -9.52
CA ASP A 164 12.85 -20.02 -10.44
C ASP A 164 11.76 -19.95 -11.54
N SER A 165 11.06 -18.82 -11.69
CA SER A 165 9.92 -18.71 -12.63
C SER A 165 10.15 -17.80 -13.84
N ASP A 166 11.40 -17.50 -14.22
CA ASP A 166 11.69 -16.98 -15.56
C ASP A 166 11.82 -18.17 -16.52
N PRO A 167 11.00 -18.26 -17.59
CA PRO A 167 11.26 -19.17 -18.68
C PRO A 167 12.40 -18.59 -19.53
N ASP A 168 13.43 -19.41 -19.77
CA ASP A 168 14.50 -19.18 -20.75
C ASP A 168 13.96 -18.73 -22.13
#